data_AF-A0A2K2VK94-F1
#
_entry.id   AF-A0A2K2VK94-F1
#
_cell.length_a   1.000
_cell.length_b   1.000
_cell.length_c   1.000
_cell.angle_alpha   90.00
_cell.angle_beta   90.00
_cell.angle_gamma   90.00
#
_symmetry.space_group_name_H-M   'P 1'
#
loop_
_entity.id
_entity.type
_entity.pdbx_description
1 polymer ?
#
loop_
_entity_poly.entity_id
_entity_poly.type
_entity_poly.pdbx_seq_one_letter_code
_entity_poly.pdbx_strand_id
1 'polypeptide(L)' 'MSFNAGDTVQLKSGGEIMTIEEIDDNSATCVWFDNKKVERHTFLLITLKIV' A
#
# COMPACT_ATOMS: atom_id res chain seq x y z
N MET A 1 -0.80 2.03 15.45
CA MET A 1 -1.53 1.26 14.43
C MET A 1 -0.50 0.45 13.68
N SER A 2 -0.69 -0.87 13.63
CA SER A 2 0.14 -1.76 12.83
C SER A 2 -0.52 -1.92 11.46
N PHE A 3 0.28 -1.99 10.40
CA PHE A 3 -0.22 -2.33 9.07
C PHE A 3 -0.50 -3.83 9.00
N ASN A 4 -1.56 -4.22 8.29
CA ASN A 4 -1.93 -5.61 8.02
C ASN A 4 -2.23 -5.81 6.53
N ALA A 5 -2.07 -7.05 6.04
CA ALA A 5 -2.59 -7.41 4.73
C ALA A 5 -4.12 -7.18 4.68
N GLY A 6 -4.59 -6.60 3.59
CA GLY A 6 -5.96 -6.15 3.40
C GLY A 6 -6.23 -4.70 3.81
N ASP A 7 -5.32 -4.03 4.52
CA ASP A 7 -5.49 -2.62 4.87
C ASP A 7 -5.48 -1.74 3.62
N THR A 8 -6.34 -0.73 3.61
CA THR A 8 -6.34 0.32 2.60
C THR A 8 -5.40 1.45 3.03
N VAL A 9 -4.42 1.77 2.20
CA VAL A 9 -3.33 2.69 2.49
C VAL A 9 -3.09 3.68 1.35
N GLN A 10 -2.37 4.75 1.66
CA GLN A 10 -1.89 5.73 0.70
C GLN A 10 -0.47 6.15 1.10
N LEU A 11 0.35 6.62 0.16
CA LEU A 11 1.60 7.29 0.52
C LEU A 11 1.29 8.56 1.35
N LYS A 12 2.15 8.86 2.32
CA LYS A 12 2.07 10.07 3.14
C LYS A 12 2.11 11.35 2.31
N SER A 13 2.76 11.32 1.15
CA SER A 13 2.81 12.40 0.17
C SER A 13 1.53 12.54 -0.67
N GLY A 14 0.55 11.63 -0.55
CA GLY A 14 -0.65 11.57 -1.39
C GLY A 14 -0.53 10.54 -2.52
N GLY A 15 -1.43 10.59 -3.51
CA GLY A 15 -1.47 9.66 -4.65
C GLY A 15 -2.67 8.71 -4.63
N GLU A 16 -2.56 7.58 -5.32
CA GLU A 16 -3.64 6.60 -5.38
C GLU A 16 -3.83 5.86 -4.06
N ILE A 17 -5.07 5.45 -3.80
CA ILE A 17 -5.41 4.55 -2.70
C ILE A 17 -5.07 3.12 -3.12
N MET A 18 -4.37 2.41 -2.26
CA MET A 18 -3.85 1.07 -2.51
C MET A 18 -4.27 0.12 -1.40
N THR A 19 -4.27 -1.18 -1.68
CA THR A 19 -4.50 -2.23 -0.68
C THR A 19 -3.19 -2.96 -0.40
N ILE A 20 -2.87 -3.23 0.85
CA ILE A 20 -1.73 -4.09 1.20
C ILE A 20 -2.05 -5.53 0.81
N GLU A 21 -1.31 -6.10 -0.13
CA GLU A 21 -1.39 -7.51 -0.52
C GLU A 21 -0.58 -8.38 0.46
N GLU A 22 0.63 -7.93 0.82
CA GLU A 22 1.56 -8.64 1.70
C GLU A 22 2.41 -7.65 2.50
N ILE A 23 2.84 -8.06 3.70
CA ILE A 23 3.79 -7.32 4.53
C ILE A 23 5.00 -8.20 4.77
N ASP A 24 6.18 -7.64 4.53
CA ASP A 24 7.48 -8.17 4.89
C ASP A 24 8.18 -7.18 5.83
N ASP A 25 9.12 -7.63 6.67
CA ASP A 25 9.83 -6.90 7.73
C ASP A 25 9.51 -5.40 7.87
N ASN A 26 9.95 -4.58 6.90
CA ASN A 26 9.76 -3.11 6.89
C ASN A 26 9.06 -2.57 5.63
N SER A 27 8.44 -3.44 4.83
CA SER A 27 7.79 -3.06 3.57
C SER A 27 6.44 -3.73 3.37
N ALA A 28 5.57 -3.08 2.60
CA ALA A 28 4.29 -3.62 2.18
C ALA A 28 4.23 -3.63 0.66
N THR A 29 3.90 -4.79 0.09
CA THR A 29 3.51 -4.87 -1.31
C THR A 29 2.07 -4.39 -1.41
N CYS A 30 1.89 -3.29 -2.12
CA CYS A 30 0.61 -2.63 -2.30
C CYS A 30 0.10 -2.89 -3.72
N VAL A 31 -1.20 -3.10 -3.84
CA VAL A 31 -1.90 -3.33 -5.11
C VAL A 31 -2.99 -2.29 -5.29
N TRP A 32 -3.12 -1.75 -6.49
CA TRP A 32 -4.20 -0.83 -6.85
C TRP A 32 -4.57 -0.99 -8.33
N PHE A 33 -5.65 -0.34 -8.72
CA PHE A 33 -6.08 -0.31 -10.11
C PHE A 33 -5.72 1.05 -10.74
N ASP A 34 -4.97 1.03 -11.82
CA ASP A 34 -4.80 2.18 -12.72
C ASP A 34 -5.36 1.82 -14.10
N ASN A 35 -6.38 2.55 -14.56
CA ASN A 35 -7.01 2.35 -15.87
C ASN A 35 -7.37 0.89 -16.20
N LYS A 36 -7.95 0.17 -15.23
CA LYS A 36 -8.33 -1.26 -15.30
C LYS A 36 -7.15 -2.25 -15.36
N LYS A 37 -5.92 -1.78 -15.18
CA LYS A 37 -4.75 -2.63 -14.96
C LYS A 37 -4.48 -2.74 -13.47
N VAL A 38 -4.07 -3.92 -13.04
CA VAL A 38 -3.61 -4.16 -11.68
C VAL A 38 -2.15 -3.77 -11.62
N GLU A 39 -1.85 -2.74 -10.84
CA GLU A 39 -0.49 -2.32 -10.54
C GLU A 39 -0.09 -2.85 -9.16
N ARG A 40 1.19 -3.21 -9.02
CA ARG A 40 1.77 -3.67 -7.75
C ARG A 40 3.09 -2.98 -7.52
N HIS A 41 3.30 -2.52 -6.29
CA HIS A 41 4.57 -1.95 -5.91
C HIS A 41 4.83 -2.12 -4.41
N THR A 42 6.09 -2.37 -4.07
CA THR A 42 6.52 -2.52 -2.68
C THR A 42 7.00 -1.18 -2.15
N PHE A 43 6.38 -0.72 -1.06
CA PHE A 43 6.74 0.52 -0.38
C PHE A 43 7.22 0.24 1.03
N LEU A 44 8.10 1.10 1.57
CA LEU A 44 8.45 1.03 2.98
C LEU A 44 7.25 1.41 3.84
N LEU A 45 7.01 0.67 4.93
CA LEU A 45 5.88 0.94 5.84
C LEU A 45 5.89 2.38 6.37
N ILE A 46 7.07 2.96 6.58
CA ILE A 46 7.23 4.34 7.06
C ILE A 46 6.71 5.40 6.10
N THR A 47 6.54 5.09 4.81
CA THR A 47 6.02 6.03 3.81
C THR A 47 4.51 5.95 3.64
N LEU A 48 3.85 4.97 4.25
CA LEU A 48 2.41 4.72 4.13
C LEU A 48 1.62 5.34 5.29
N LYS A 49 0.33 5.62 5.05
CA LYS A 49 -0.68 5.94 6.07
C LYS A 49 -1.95 5.12 5.79
N ILE A 50 -2.67 4.75 6.84
CA ILE A 50 -4.00 4.12 6.75
C ILE A 50 -5.01 5.20 6.32
N VAL A 51 -5.98 4.79 5.50
CA VAL A 51 -7.09 5.63 5.00
C VAL A 51 -8.40 5.23 5.64
#